data_AF-A0A3P7DVQ9-F1
#
_entry.id   AF-A0A3P7DVQ9-F1
#
_cell.length_a   1.000
_cell.length_b   1.000
_cell.length_c   1.000
_cell.angle_alpha   90.00
_cell.angle_beta   90.00
_cell.angle_gamma   90.00
#
_symmetry.space_group_name_H-M   'P 1'
#
loop_
_entity.id
_entity.type
_entity.pdbx_description
1 polymer ?
#
loop_
_entity_poly.entity_id
_entity_poly.type
_entity_poly.pdbx_seq_one_letter_code
_entity_poly.pdbx_strand_id
1 'polypeptide(L)'
;MYDPSNSSGLDANHPSFKDKEYRKRREWFLKISNDYKHGSPIPRIDYTAAETRTWCTIYRDLKILHNKFACKEFLDNFKLLEEQCGYSENQIPQLEDISNYLQTKTGFTLRPCGGYLTPRNFLNSLAFRVFCCTQYIRHYTDPHYTPEPDLCHELLGHMAMFLNPTYAQLSQEIGIASLNCSEKDCDALIRLYFFTFEFGLLVEGEKFDEKKRNLKVYGAGLLSCFDELQV
;
A
#
# COMPACT_ATOMS: atom_id res chain seq x y z
N MET A 1 -10.87 -3.99 15.78
CA MET A 1 -12.18 -3.40 16.11
C MET A 1 -12.36 -2.24 15.13
N TYR A 2 -13.29 -2.35 14.18
CA TYR A 2 -13.59 -1.32 13.17
C TYR A 2 -14.87 -0.60 13.61
N ASP A 3 -14.84 0.73 13.73
CA ASP A 3 -16.01 1.54 14.03
C ASP A 3 -16.46 2.29 12.76
N PRO A 4 -17.55 1.84 12.10
CA PRO A 4 -18.09 2.49 10.90
C PRO A 4 -18.68 3.88 11.15
N SER A 5 -18.83 4.35 12.40
CA SER A 5 -19.29 5.71 12.69
C SER A 5 -18.19 6.77 12.58
N ASN A 6 -16.91 6.35 12.54
CA ASN A 6 -15.77 7.23 12.38
C ASN A 6 -15.28 7.20 10.92
N SER A 7 -16.06 7.80 10.00
CA SER A 7 -15.79 7.81 8.56
C SER A 7 -14.46 8.44 8.14
N SER A 8 -13.73 9.06 9.07
CA SER A 8 -12.38 9.58 8.86
C SER A 8 -11.25 8.60 9.26
N GLY A 9 -11.57 7.51 9.98
CA GLY A 9 -10.59 6.57 10.53
C GLY A 9 -9.71 7.14 11.64
N LEU A 10 -9.93 8.40 12.06
CA LEU A 10 -9.02 9.09 12.97
C LEU A 10 -9.36 8.78 14.43
N ASP A 11 -8.47 8.05 15.11
CA ASP A 11 -8.50 7.87 16.58
C ASP A 11 -8.51 9.25 17.26
N ALA A 12 -9.47 9.47 18.18
CA ALA A 12 -9.63 10.71 18.91
C ALA A 12 -8.38 11.13 19.71
N ASN A 13 -7.52 10.17 20.05
CA ASN A 13 -6.26 10.41 20.74
C ASN A 13 -5.09 10.73 19.80
N HIS A 14 -5.22 10.47 18.50
CA HIS A 14 -4.17 10.72 17.53
C HIS A 14 -4.10 12.22 17.15
N PRO A 15 -2.91 12.82 16.98
CA PRO A 15 -2.75 14.24 16.63
C PRO A 15 -3.59 14.68 15.42
N SER A 16 -3.78 13.79 14.44
CA SER A 16 -4.59 14.02 13.25
C SER A 16 -6.06 14.37 13.55
N PHE A 17 -6.64 13.91 14.65
CA PHE A 17 -8.03 14.21 15.00
C PHE A 17 -8.24 15.68 15.38
N LYS A 18 -7.20 16.31 15.96
CA LYS A 18 -7.22 17.69 16.45
C LYS A 18 -6.69 18.70 15.42
N ASP A 19 -5.90 18.25 14.44
CA ASP A 19 -5.39 19.09 13.36
C ASP A 19 -6.49 19.36 12.31
N LYS A 20 -7.03 20.58 12.32
CA LYS A 20 -8.09 21.01 11.40
C LYS A 20 -7.63 21.07 9.95
N GLU A 21 -6.39 21.46 9.69
CA GLU A 21 -5.85 21.56 8.33
C GLU A 21 -5.62 20.17 7.76
N TYR A 22 -5.09 19.24 8.58
CA TYR A 22 -4.97 17.84 8.18
C TYR A 22 -6.34 17.22 7.84
N ARG A 23 -7.37 17.45 8.67
CA ARG A 23 -8.72 16.95 8.41
C ARG A 23 -9.31 17.50 7.12
N LYS A 24 -9.18 18.80 6.88
CA LYS A 24 -9.61 19.44 5.63
C LYS A 24 -8.88 18.85 4.41
N ARG A 25 -7.58 18.54 4.56
CA ARG A 25 -6.79 17.87 3.53
C ARG A 25 -7.29 16.43 3.27
N ARG A 26 -7.61 15.66 4.31
CA ARG A 26 -8.22 14.32 4.19
C ARG A 26 -9.59 14.35 3.50
N GLU A 27 -10.46 15.29 3.86
CA GLU A 27 -11.77 15.48 3.22
C GLU A 27 -11.63 15.79 1.72
N TRP A 28 -10.61 16.57 1.34
CA TRP A 28 -10.30 16.86 -0.06
C TRP A 28 -9.85 15.59 -0.83
N PHE A 29 -9.00 14.75 -0.24
CA PHE A 29 -8.64 13.44 -0.83
C PHE A 29 -9.85 12.50 -0.96
N LEU A 30 -10.73 12.47 0.04
CA LEU A 30 -11.97 11.70 -0.01
C LEU A 30 -12.83 12.16 -1.19
N LYS A 31 -12.97 13.47 -1.39
CA LYS A 31 -13.71 14.02 -2.53
C LYS A 31 -13.12 13.58 -3.87
N ILE A 32 -11.80 13.66 -4.04
CA ILE A 32 -11.11 13.20 -5.26
C ILE A 32 -11.44 11.73 -5.56
N SER A 33 -11.36 10.87 -4.54
CA SER A 33 -11.62 9.44 -4.70
C SER A 33 -13.08 9.13 -5.05
N ASN A 34 -14.04 9.90 -4.50
CA ASN A 34 -15.47 9.75 -4.79
C ASN A 34 -15.85 10.24 -6.19
N ASP A 35 -15.19 11.29 -6.66
CA ASP A 35 -15.43 11.87 -7.98
C ASP A 35 -14.80 11.02 -9.11
N TYR A 36 -13.79 10.19 -8.79
CA TYR A 36 -13.13 9.31 -9.76
C TYR A 36 -14.12 8.31 -10.42
N LYS A 37 -14.01 8.19 -11.76
CA LYS A 37 -14.72 7.20 -12.57
C LYS A 37 -13.74 6.35 -13.35
N HIS A 38 -14.04 5.05 -13.44
CA HIS A 38 -13.24 4.12 -14.23
C HIS A 38 -13.10 4.61 -15.68
N GLY A 39 -11.89 4.49 -16.22
CA GLY A 39 -11.54 4.97 -17.56
C GLY A 39 -11.07 6.42 -17.63
N SER A 40 -11.25 7.21 -16.56
CA SER A 40 -10.60 8.53 -16.43
C SER A 40 -9.17 8.38 -15.87
N PRO A 41 -8.25 9.30 -16.23
CA PRO A 41 -6.93 9.34 -15.60
C PRO A 41 -7.08 9.62 -14.09
N ILE A 42 -6.19 9.03 -13.29
CA ILE A 42 -6.14 9.27 -11.85
C ILE A 42 -5.70 10.72 -11.61
N PRO A 43 -6.44 11.51 -10.82
CA PRO A 43 -6.07 12.90 -10.55
C PRO A 43 -4.67 13.02 -9.94
N ARG A 44 -3.85 13.87 -10.55
CA ARG A 44 -2.54 14.25 -10.02
C ARG A 44 -2.70 15.16 -8.81
N ILE A 45 -1.85 14.97 -7.82
CA ILE A 45 -1.88 15.67 -6.55
C ILE A 45 -0.68 16.61 -6.45
N ASP A 46 -0.97 17.88 -6.16
CA ASP A 46 0.02 18.83 -5.68
C ASP A 46 0.19 18.63 -4.16
N TYR A 47 1.23 17.88 -3.79
CA TYR A 47 1.54 17.60 -2.39
C TYR A 47 2.21 18.80 -1.74
N THR A 48 1.79 19.11 -0.51
CA THR A 48 2.37 20.20 0.26
C THR A 48 3.82 19.91 0.64
N ALA A 49 4.58 20.96 0.93
CA ALA A 49 5.95 20.79 1.42
C ALA A 49 6.03 19.98 2.73
N ALA A 50 4.97 19.97 3.56
CA ALA A 50 4.92 19.15 4.76
C ALA A 50 4.75 17.66 4.41
N GLU A 51 3.82 17.34 3.49
CA GLU A 51 3.61 15.98 2.98
C GLU A 51 4.89 15.42 2.33
N THR A 52 5.57 16.21 1.49
CA THR A 52 6.84 15.80 0.86
C THR A 52 7.96 15.55 1.88
N ARG A 53 8.03 16.34 2.96
CA ARG A 53 8.99 16.08 4.06
C ARG A 53 8.68 14.79 4.81
N THR A 54 7.41 14.52 5.10
CA THR A 54 6.99 13.26 5.74
C THR A 54 7.37 12.07 4.86
N TRP A 55 7.08 12.13 3.56
CA TRP A 55 7.51 11.12 2.59
C TRP A 55 9.03 10.94 2.59
N CYS A 56 9.80 12.02 2.53
CA CYS A 56 11.27 11.99 2.51
C CYS A 56 11.83 11.19 3.70
N THR A 57 11.34 11.47 4.91
CA THR A 57 11.76 10.73 6.13
C THR A 57 11.45 9.24 6.00
N ILE A 58 10.20 8.89 5.69
CA ILE A 58 9.75 7.49 5.60
C ILE A 58 10.53 6.74 4.52
N TYR A 59 10.69 7.36 3.35
CA TYR A 59 11.40 6.77 2.22
C TYR A 59 12.84 6.39 2.57
N ARG A 60 13.58 7.34 3.17
CA ARG A 60 14.99 7.13 3.52
C ARG A 60 15.15 6.01 4.54
N ASP A 61 14.33 6.05 5.58
CA ASP A 61 14.42 5.13 6.70
C ASP A 61 14.02 3.70 6.26
N LEU A 62 12.91 3.56 5.55
CA LEU A 62 12.47 2.25 5.03
C LEU A 62 13.44 1.70 3.97
N LYS A 63 14.01 2.53 3.09
CA LYS A 63 14.96 2.04 2.08
C LYS A 63 16.18 1.37 2.70
N ILE A 64 16.65 1.83 3.86
CA ILE A 64 17.73 1.18 4.61
C ILE A 64 17.28 -0.22 5.07
N LEU A 65 16.07 -0.32 5.63
CA LEU A 65 15.52 -1.58 6.12
C LEU A 65 15.19 -2.56 5.00
N HIS A 66 14.63 -2.09 3.87
CA HIS A 66 14.34 -2.91 2.69
C HIS A 66 15.59 -3.63 2.21
N ASN A 67 16.71 -2.92 2.05
CA ASN A 67 17.97 -3.53 1.61
C ASN A 67 18.47 -4.66 2.53
N LYS A 68 18.03 -4.68 3.79
CA LYS A 68 18.39 -5.70 4.77
C LYS A 68 17.40 -6.87 4.78
N PHE A 69 16.10 -6.58 4.72
CA PHE A 69 15.04 -7.53 5.07
C PHE A 69 14.10 -7.92 3.94
N ALA A 70 13.94 -7.08 2.92
CA ALA A 70 13.03 -7.36 1.81
C ALA A 70 13.56 -8.51 0.93
N CYS A 71 12.64 -9.22 0.28
CA CYS A 71 12.99 -10.22 -0.73
C CYS A 71 13.60 -9.56 -1.97
N LYS A 72 14.35 -10.36 -2.72
CA LYS A 72 15.02 -9.96 -3.95
C LYS A 72 14.04 -9.38 -4.98
N GLU A 73 12.87 -9.99 -5.14
CA GLU A 73 11.84 -9.52 -6.08
C GLU A 73 11.38 -8.10 -5.73
N PHE A 74 11.19 -7.81 -4.45
CA PHE A 74 10.86 -6.46 -3.99
C PHE A 74 11.99 -5.50 -4.35
N LEU A 75 13.24 -5.82 -4.02
CA LEU A 75 14.39 -4.94 -4.24
C LEU A 75 14.61 -4.62 -5.73
N ASP A 76 14.55 -5.65 -6.58
CA ASP A 76 14.70 -5.50 -8.03
C ASP A 76 13.59 -4.62 -8.61
N ASN A 77 12.34 -4.85 -8.19
CA ASN A 77 11.19 -4.08 -8.67
C ASN A 77 11.14 -2.66 -8.10
N PHE A 78 11.61 -2.46 -6.87
CA PHE A 78 11.70 -1.13 -6.27
C PHE A 78 12.66 -0.24 -7.06
N LYS A 79 13.79 -0.79 -7.51
CA LYS A 79 14.71 -0.08 -8.41
C LYS A 79 14.03 0.33 -9.73
N LEU A 80 13.20 -0.53 -10.32
CA LEU A 80 12.43 -0.18 -11.51
C LEU A 80 11.45 0.96 -11.25
N LEU A 81 10.83 1.02 -10.05
CA LEU A 81 9.97 2.13 -9.67
C LEU A 81 10.74 3.46 -9.50
N GLU A 82 11.98 3.41 -8.99
CA GLU A 82 12.87 4.59 -8.97
C GLU A 82 13.17 5.09 -10.39
N GLU A 83 13.45 4.18 -11.31
CA GLU A 83 13.82 4.50 -12.69
C GLU A 83 12.63 4.97 -13.54
N GLN A 84 11.44 4.41 -13.33
CA GLN A 84 10.29 4.56 -14.25
C GLN A 84 9.12 5.36 -13.66
N CYS A 85 8.97 5.42 -12.34
CA CYS A 85 7.81 6.01 -11.68
C CYS A 85 8.13 7.20 -10.78
N GLY A 86 9.39 7.66 -10.77
CA GLY A 86 9.80 8.84 -10.00
C GLY A 86 9.89 8.62 -8.50
N TYR A 87 10.11 7.38 -8.05
CA TYR A 87 10.39 7.10 -6.64
C TYR A 87 11.73 7.75 -6.27
N SER A 88 11.67 8.71 -5.37
CA SER A 88 12.85 9.33 -4.77
C SER A 88 12.48 9.97 -3.44
N GLU A 89 13.48 10.26 -2.61
CA GLU A 89 13.27 10.95 -1.32
C GLU A 89 12.65 12.35 -1.47
N ASN A 90 12.79 13.00 -2.63
CA ASN A 90 12.39 14.39 -2.84
C ASN A 90 11.11 14.54 -3.66
N GLN A 91 10.52 13.43 -4.13
CA GLN A 91 9.34 13.45 -4.98
C GLN A 91 8.41 12.30 -4.62
N ILE A 92 7.15 12.65 -4.31
CA ILE A 92 6.08 11.68 -4.12
C ILE A 92 5.59 11.23 -5.51
N PRO A 93 5.67 9.93 -5.83
CA PRO A 93 5.15 9.38 -7.07
C PRO A 93 3.65 9.62 -7.24
N GLN A 94 3.21 9.76 -8.49
CA GLN A 94 1.78 9.94 -8.81
C GLN A 94 1.16 8.60 -9.18
N LEU A 95 -0.03 8.33 -8.66
CA LEU A 95 -0.71 7.04 -8.87
C LEU A 95 -0.94 6.74 -10.35
N GLU A 96 -1.22 7.75 -11.18
CA GLU A 96 -1.39 7.59 -12.62
C GLU A 96 -0.15 6.98 -13.28
N ASP A 97 1.04 7.47 -12.95
CA ASP A 97 2.30 7.00 -13.53
C ASP A 97 2.58 5.56 -13.12
N ILE A 98 2.35 5.24 -11.85
CA ILE A 98 2.52 3.89 -11.30
C ILE A 98 1.50 2.92 -11.91
N SER A 99 0.23 3.35 -12.01
CA SER A 99 -0.85 2.55 -12.61
C SER A 99 -0.53 2.19 -14.05
N ASN A 100 -0.08 3.17 -14.84
CA ASN A 100 0.33 2.95 -16.22
C ASN A 100 1.50 1.95 -16.29
N TYR A 101 2.51 2.10 -15.42
CA TYR A 101 3.64 1.18 -15.40
C TYR A 101 3.25 -0.25 -14.99
N LEU A 102 2.49 -0.43 -13.91
CA LEU A 102 1.95 -1.72 -13.48
C LEU A 102 1.15 -2.39 -14.59
N GLN A 103 0.34 -1.64 -15.33
CA GLN A 103 -0.45 -2.17 -16.43
C GLN A 103 0.43 -2.80 -17.51
N THR A 104 1.58 -2.19 -17.82
CA THR A 104 2.52 -2.75 -18.81
C THR A 104 3.23 -4.02 -18.35
N LYS A 105 3.35 -4.24 -17.03
CA LYS A 105 4.14 -5.35 -16.46
C LYS A 105 3.30 -6.54 -16.05
N THR A 106 2.18 -6.29 -15.37
CA THR A 106 1.33 -7.33 -14.81
C THR A 106 -0.14 -7.08 -15.09
N GLY A 107 -0.50 -6.07 -15.89
CA GLY A 107 -1.90 -5.72 -16.15
C GLY A 107 -2.65 -5.16 -14.93
N PHE A 108 -1.96 -4.95 -13.80
CA PHE A 108 -2.55 -4.29 -12.64
C PHE A 108 -2.73 -2.80 -12.91
N THR A 109 -3.80 -2.24 -12.37
CA THR A 109 -4.08 -0.80 -12.40
C THR A 109 -4.46 -0.33 -11.00
N LEU A 110 -4.32 0.97 -10.77
CA LEU A 110 -4.68 1.58 -9.49
C LEU A 110 -6.02 2.31 -9.60
N ARG A 111 -6.73 2.36 -8.48
CA ARG A 111 -7.92 3.20 -8.32
C ARG A 111 -7.79 4.00 -7.02
N PRO A 112 -7.96 5.33 -7.03
CA PRO A 112 -7.95 6.09 -5.79
C PRO A 112 -9.13 5.68 -4.89
N CYS A 113 -8.85 5.44 -3.61
CA CYS A 113 -9.85 5.20 -2.57
C CYS A 113 -9.72 6.22 -1.43
N GLY A 114 -10.86 6.55 -0.80
CA GLY A 114 -10.92 7.56 0.26
C GLY A 114 -10.55 7.06 1.65
N GLY A 115 -10.18 5.79 1.79
CA GLY A 115 -9.95 5.09 3.05
C GLY A 115 -10.36 3.62 2.96
N TYR A 116 -10.71 3.03 4.10
CA TYR A 116 -11.05 1.61 4.19
C TYR A 116 -12.26 1.23 3.34
N LEU A 117 -12.05 0.22 2.49
CA LEU A 117 -13.12 -0.48 1.79
C LEU A 117 -13.59 -1.67 2.62
N THR A 118 -14.82 -2.12 2.38
CA THR A 118 -15.25 -3.42 2.91
C THR A 118 -14.35 -4.52 2.33
N PRO A 119 -14.06 -5.60 3.09
CA PRO A 119 -13.26 -6.72 2.61
C PRO A 119 -13.71 -7.23 1.24
N ARG A 120 -15.03 -7.40 1.07
CA ARG A 120 -15.63 -7.85 -0.20
C ARG A 120 -15.32 -6.91 -1.35
N ASN A 121 -15.48 -5.60 -1.18
CA ASN A 121 -15.24 -4.64 -2.25
C ASN A 121 -13.76 -4.55 -2.62
N PHE A 122 -12.87 -4.61 -1.63
CA PHE A 122 -11.43 -4.65 -1.86
C PHE A 122 -11.03 -5.91 -2.63
N LEU A 123 -11.36 -7.10 -2.12
CA LEU A 123 -11.00 -8.37 -2.75
C LEU A 123 -11.60 -8.49 -4.16
N ASN A 124 -12.87 -8.11 -4.35
CA ASN A 124 -13.49 -8.14 -5.67
C ASN A 124 -12.75 -7.27 -6.69
N SER A 125 -12.12 -6.17 -6.26
CA SER A 125 -11.33 -5.31 -7.15
C SER A 125 -10.08 -6.05 -7.67
N LEU A 126 -9.46 -6.87 -6.83
CA LEU A 126 -8.29 -7.68 -7.21
C LEU A 126 -8.60 -8.68 -8.32
N ALA A 127 -9.86 -9.16 -8.41
CA ALA A 127 -10.29 -10.07 -9.49
C ALA A 127 -10.07 -9.47 -10.88
N PHE A 128 -10.17 -8.14 -10.97
CA PHE A 128 -9.98 -7.36 -12.19
C PHE A 128 -8.57 -6.76 -12.30
N ARG A 129 -7.62 -7.22 -11.47
CA ARG A 129 -6.28 -6.62 -11.33
C ARG A 129 -6.37 -5.11 -11.02
N VAL A 130 -7.31 -4.71 -10.17
CA VAL A 130 -7.45 -3.33 -9.69
C VAL A 130 -7.09 -3.29 -8.22
N PHE A 131 -6.06 -2.52 -7.86
CA PHE A 131 -5.72 -2.25 -6.47
C PHE A 131 -6.25 -0.87 -6.06
N CYS A 132 -7.07 -0.85 -5.02
CA CYS A 132 -7.62 0.38 -4.47
C CYS A 132 -6.58 1.03 -3.54
N CYS A 133 -6.12 2.22 -3.90
CA CYS A 133 -4.94 2.86 -3.33
C CYS A 133 -5.30 4.22 -2.72
N THR A 134 -4.87 4.49 -1.49
CA THR A 134 -5.05 5.80 -0.86
C THR A 134 -4.09 6.84 -1.44
N GLN A 135 -4.49 8.13 -1.42
CA GLN A 135 -3.66 9.24 -1.91
C GLN A 135 -3.19 10.21 -0.81
N TYR A 136 -3.74 10.10 0.39
CA TYR A 136 -3.32 10.96 1.50
C TYR A 136 -2.05 10.44 2.15
N ILE A 137 -1.27 11.33 2.75
CA ILE A 137 -0.10 10.98 3.56
C ILE A 137 -0.47 11.04 5.05
N ARG A 138 0.13 10.15 5.84
CA ARG A 138 -0.01 10.13 7.31
C ARG A 138 0.40 11.45 7.95
N HIS A 139 -0.02 11.63 9.20
CA HIS A 139 0.24 12.87 9.92
C HIS A 139 1.74 13.09 10.16
N TYR A 140 2.24 14.31 9.93
CA TYR A 140 3.67 14.63 9.96
C TYR A 140 4.31 14.54 11.35
N THR A 141 3.52 14.54 12.43
CA THR A 141 4.04 14.48 13.80
C THR A 141 4.66 13.14 14.16
N ASP A 142 4.25 12.08 13.45
CA ASP A 142 4.80 10.74 13.64
C ASP A 142 4.91 10.04 12.27
N PRO A 143 6.00 10.28 11.52
CA PRO A 143 6.18 9.66 10.21
C PRO A 143 6.30 8.13 10.27
N HIS A 144 6.73 7.55 11.39
CA HIS A 144 6.94 6.10 11.51
C HIS A 144 5.66 5.36 11.88
N TYR A 145 4.62 6.06 12.36
CA TYR A 145 3.35 5.47 12.75
C TYR A 145 2.18 5.91 11.87
N THR A 146 1.30 4.96 11.55
CA THR A 146 -0.05 5.26 11.06
C THR A 146 -1.01 4.13 11.46
N PRO A 147 -2.22 4.44 11.96
CA PRO A 147 -3.21 3.41 12.25
C PRO A 147 -3.98 2.95 11.00
N GLU A 148 -3.86 3.69 9.89
CA GLU A 148 -4.56 3.46 8.63
C GLU A 148 -3.57 3.39 7.46
N PRO A 149 -3.86 2.62 6.40
CA PRO A 149 -3.02 2.61 5.21
C PRO A 149 -3.08 4.01 4.58
N ASP A 150 -1.92 4.65 4.48
CA ASP A 150 -1.72 5.91 3.78
C ASP A 150 -0.94 5.66 2.49
N LEU A 151 -0.76 6.68 1.66
CA LEU A 151 -0.02 6.57 0.41
C LEU A 151 1.38 5.96 0.60
N CYS A 152 2.07 6.26 1.71
CA CYS A 152 3.37 5.68 1.99
C CYS A 152 3.30 4.15 2.13
N HIS A 153 2.29 3.64 2.82
CA HIS A 153 2.02 2.20 2.90
C HIS A 153 1.80 1.59 1.52
N GLU A 154 0.94 2.21 0.70
CA GLU A 154 0.64 1.68 -0.63
C GLU A 154 1.89 1.63 -1.52
N LEU A 155 2.62 2.75 -1.60
CA LEU A 155 3.74 2.91 -2.50
C LEU A 155 4.96 2.10 -2.07
N LEU A 156 5.28 2.12 -0.78
CA LEU A 156 6.50 1.50 -0.25
C LEU A 156 6.30 0.05 0.19
N GLY A 157 5.05 -0.40 0.34
CA GLY A 157 4.72 -1.78 0.66
C GLY A 157 4.28 -2.61 -0.55
N HIS A 158 3.31 -2.12 -1.32
CA HIS A 158 2.61 -2.95 -2.31
C HIS A 158 3.18 -2.87 -3.73
N MET A 159 3.52 -1.67 -4.22
CA MET A 159 3.72 -1.44 -5.66
C MET A 159 4.85 -2.27 -6.27
N ALA A 160 5.97 -2.43 -5.54
CA ALA A 160 7.09 -3.23 -6.01
C ALA A 160 6.71 -4.72 -6.13
N MET A 161 5.86 -5.24 -5.24
CA MET A 161 5.39 -6.62 -5.33
C MET A 161 4.37 -6.80 -6.46
N PHE A 162 3.53 -5.81 -6.76
CA PHE A 162 2.61 -5.89 -7.91
C PHE A 162 3.31 -5.89 -9.28
N LEU A 163 4.60 -5.53 -9.36
CA LEU A 163 5.42 -5.73 -10.55
C LEU A 163 5.85 -7.20 -10.75
N ASN A 164 5.73 -8.05 -9.72
CA ASN A 164 6.00 -9.48 -9.82
C ASN A 164 4.78 -10.23 -10.41
N PRO A 165 4.93 -10.95 -11.55
CA PRO A 165 3.82 -11.65 -12.19
C PRO A 165 3.14 -12.72 -11.31
N THR A 166 3.91 -13.44 -10.48
CA THR A 166 3.38 -14.46 -9.58
C THR A 166 2.56 -13.84 -8.44
N TYR A 167 3.06 -12.75 -7.84
CA TYR A 167 2.34 -12.01 -6.81
C TYR A 167 1.05 -11.41 -7.36
N ALA A 168 1.10 -10.81 -8.56
CA ALA A 168 -0.07 -10.29 -9.25
C ALA A 168 -1.10 -11.38 -9.56
N GLN A 169 -0.65 -12.55 -10.03
CA GLN A 169 -1.53 -13.68 -10.31
C GLN A 169 -2.20 -14.20 -9.03
N LEU A 170 -1.44 -14.41 -7.95
CA LEU A 170 -1.99 -14.87 -6.67
C LEU A 170 -2.99 -13.87 -6.08
N SER A 171 -2.68 -12.56 -6.17
CA SER A 171 -3.61 -11.49 -5.76
C SER A 171 -4.93 -11.58 -6.52
N GLN A 172 -4.86 -11.81 -7.84
CA GLN A 172 -6.03 -11.94 -8.68
C GLN A 172 -6.84 -13.20 -8.34
N GLU A 173 -6.19 -14.32 -8.05
CA GLU A 173 -6.87 -15.57 -7.68
C GLU A 173 -7.68 -15.42 -6.39
N ILE A 174 -7.15 -14.73 -5.38
CA ILE A 174 -7.92 -14.39 -4.17
C ILE A 174 -9.13 -13.53 -4.52
N GLY A 175 -8.96 -12.54 -5.40
CA GLY A 175 -10.07 -11.69 -5.83
C GLY A 175 -11.14 -12.46 -6.61
N ILE A 176 -10.75 -13.36 -7.51
CA ILE A 176 -11.68 -14.24 -8.25
C ILE A 176 -12.44 -15.12 -7.26
N ALA A 177 -11.76 -15.70 -6.27
CA ALA A 177 -12.37 -16.53 -5.23
C ALA A 177 -13.37 -15.73 -4.35
N SER A 178 -13.22 -14.41 -4.23
CA SER A 178 -14.14 -13.59 -3.44
C SER A 178 -15.45 -13.26 -4.18
N LEU A 179 -15.50 -13.43 -5.50
CA LEU A 179 -16.69 -13.15 -6.30
C LEU A 179 -17.83 -14.10 -5.90
N ASN A 180 -18.94 -13.53 -5.40
CA ASN A 180 -20.13 -14.25 -4.94
C ASN A 180 -19.89 -15.31 -3.84
N CYS A 181 -18.75 -15.28 -3.15
CA CYS A 181 -18.49 -16.16 -2.01
C CYS A 181 -19.38 -15.78 -0.81
N SER A 182 -19.60 -16.73 0.11
CA SER A 182 -20.32 -16.45 1.37
C SER A 182 -19.57 -15.41 2.22
N GLU A 183 -20.24 -14.77 3.19
CA GLU A 183 -19.54 -13.86 4.11
C GLU A 183 -18.44 -14.57 4.90
N LYS A 184 -18.71 -15.80 5.34
CA LYS A 184 -17.72 -16.65 6.03
C LYS A 184 -16.48 -16.90 5.18
N ASP A 185 -16.66 -17.17 3.89
CA ASP A 185 -15.53 -17.40 2.97
C ASP A 185 -14.82 -16.08 2.65
N CYS A 186 -15.55 -14.98 2.51
CA CYS A 186 -14.96 -13.65 2.34
C CYS A 186 -14.06 -13.29 3.54
N ASP A 187 -14.52 -13.58 4.76
CA ASP A 187 -13.73 -13.41 5.99
C ASP A 187 -12.50 -14.32 6.02
N ALA A 188 -12.59 -15.54 5.50
CA ALA A 188 -11.44 -16.44 5.38
C ALA A 188 -10.43 -15.92 4.35
N LEU A 189 -10.91 -15.43 3.21
CA LEU A 189 -10.07 -14.89 2.13
C LEU A 189 -9.37 -13.60 2.56
N ILE A 190 -10.04 -12.68 3.28
CA ILE A 190 -9.37 -11.46 3.76
C ILE A 190 -8.32 -11.77 4.83
N ARG A 191 -8.54 -12.79 5.68
CA ARG A 191 -7.51 -13.28 6.60
C ARG A 191 -6.33 -13.90 5.87
N LEU A 192 -6.59 -14.71 4.84
CA LEU A 192 -5.54 -15.25 3.99
C LEU A 192 -4.75 -14.12 3.34
N TYR A 193 -5.43 -13.12 2.78
CA TYR A 193 -4.80 -11.93 2.20
C TYR A 193 -3.89 -11.24 3.21
N PHE A 194 -4.38 -11.02 4.43
CA PHE A 194 -3.61 -10.36 5.49
C PHE A 194 -2.31 -11.11 5.84
N PHE A 195 -2.38 -12.42 6.07
CA PHE A 195 -1.19 -13.22 6.43
C PHE A 195 -0.28 -13.57 5.24
N THR A 196 -0.58 -13.08 4.03
CA THR A 196 0.25 -13.28 2.85
C THR A 196 0.70 -11.95 2.26
N PHE A 197 -0.21 -11.10 1.82
CA PHE A 197 0.10 -9.82 1.14
C PHE A 197 0.48 -8.71 2.11
N GLU A 198 -0.03 -8.71 3.35
CA GLU A 198 0.29 -7.66 4.34
C GLU A 198 1.45 -8.06 5.25
N PHE A 199 1.47 -9.31 5.72
CA PHE A 199 2.46 -9.79 6.72
C PHE A 199 3.21 -11.04 6.27
N GLY A 200 3.32 -11.25 4.97
CA GLY A 200 3.98 -12.42 4.40
C GLY A 200 5.50 -12.41 4.51
N LEU A 201 6.02 -13.60 4.81
CA LEU A 201 7.44 -13.93 4.78
C LEU A 201 7.69 -15.03 3.76
N LEU A 202 8.88 -15.05 3.18
CA LEU A 202 9.34 -16.11 2.27
C LEU A 202 10.76 -16.51 2.60
N VAL A 203 11.14 -17.72 2.17
CA VAL A 203 12.52 -18.20 2.24
C VAL A 203 13.15 -18.04 0.86
N GLU A 204 14.27 -17.34 0.78
CA GLU A 204 15.09 -17.29 -0.42
C GLU A 204 15.96 -18.54 -0.54
N GLY A 205 15.81 -19.26 -1.65
CA GLY A 205 16.45 -20.55 -1.88
C GLY A 205 15.58 -21.73 -1.40
N GLU A 206 16.18 -22.92 -1.31
CA GLU A 206 15.42 -24.16 -1.13
C GLU A 206 14.95 -24.42 0.30
N LYS A 207 15.69 -23.93 1.30
CA LYS A 207 15.43 -24.22 2.72
C LYS A 207 15.82 -23.05 3.60
N PHE A 208 15.11 -22.90 4.72
CA PHE A 208 15.45 -21.92 5.74
C PHE A 208 16.85 -22.19 6.31
N ASP A 209 17.65 -21.14 6.40
CA ASP A 209 19.00 -21.13 6.94
C ASP A 209 19.23 -19.81 7.69
N GLU A 210 19.09 -19.89 9.02
CA GLU A 210 19.26 -18.75 9.93
C GLU A 210 20.62 -18.06 9.75
N LYS A 211 21.69 -18.83 9.46
CA LYS A 211 23.03 -18.27 9.27
C LYS A 211 23.14 -17.45 7.98
N LYS A 212 22.36 -17.81 6.97
CA LYS A 212 22.27 -17.06 5.71
C LYS A 212 21.27 -15.91 5.76
N ARG A 213 20.45 -15.81 6.83
CA ARG A 213 19.38 -14.81 6.96
C ARG A 213 18.50 -14.75 5.71
N ASN A 214 18.10 -15.93 5.23
CA ASN A 214 17.34 -16.07 4.00
C ASN A 214 15.82 -16.09 4.22
N LEU A 215 15.34 -15.89 5.45
CA LEU A 215 13.96 -15.49 5.68
C LEU A 215 13.83 -14.01 5.35
N LYS A 216 12.97 -13.69 4.37
CA LYS A 216 12.77 -12.36 3.82
C LYS A 216 11.31 -11.94 3.90
N VAL A 217 11.12 -10.64 3.85
CA VAL A 217 9.81 -10.00 3.92
C VAL A 217 9.32 -9.66 2.52
N TYR A 218 8.05 -9.95 2.25
CA TYR A 218 7.34 -9.46 1.07
C TYR A 218 5.98 -8.84 1.41
N GLY A 219 5.50 -8.99 2.65
CA GLY A 219 4.25 -8.38 3.11
C GLY A 219 4.34 -6.86 3.20
N ALA A 220 3.38 -6.18 2.59
CA ALA A 220 3.35 -4.72 2.46
C ALA A 220 3.24 -3.98 3.82
N GLY A 221 2.47 -4.51 4.76
CA GLY A 221 2.38 -4.03 6.13
C GLY A 221 3.75 -4.00 6.80
N LEU A 222 4.50 -5.10 6.72
CA LEU A 222 5.88 -5.16 7.22
C LEU A 222 6.81 -4.23 6.44
N LEU A 223 6.74 -4.22 5.11
CA LEU A 223 7.60 -3.37 4.27
C LEU A 223 7.37 -1.87 4.47
N SER A 224 6.22 -1.46 5.01
CA SER A 224 5.87 -0.05 5.23
C SER A 224 5.89 0.40 6.69
N CYS A 225 6.20 -0.53 7.60
CA CYS A 225 6.25 -0.30 9.04
C CYS A 225 7.70 -0.34 9.53
N PHE A 226 8.22 0.80 9.98
CA PHE A 226 9.62 0.90 10.41
C PHE A 226 9.92 0.00 11.62
N ASP A 227 8.99 -0.06 12.58
CA ASP A 227 9.18 -0.77 13.84
C ASP A 227 9.05 -2.28 13.66
N GLU A 228 8.03 -2.76 12.94
CA GLU A 228 7.79 -4.20 12.76
C GLU A 228 8.80 -4.87 11.82
N LEU A 229 9.35 -4.13 10.85
CA LEU A 229 10.32 -4.69 9.90
C LEU A 229 11.66 -5.08 10.54
N GLN A 230 11.95 -4.57 11.74
CA GLN A 230 13.22 -4.80 12.44
C GLN A 230 13.19 -5.97 13.42
N VAL A 231 12.01 -6.52 13.70
CA VAL A 231 11.79 -7.60 14.68
C VAL A 231 12.02 -8.97 14.01
#